data_AF-A0A496RL48-F1
#
_entry.id   AF-A0A496RL48-F1
#
_cell.length_a   1.000
_cell.length_b   1.000
_cell.length_c   1.000
_cell.angle_alpha   90.00
_cell.angle_beta   90.00
_cell.angle_gamma   90.00
#
_symmetry.space_group_name_H-M   'P 1'
#
loop_
_entity.id
_entity.type
_entity.pdbx_description
1 polymer ?
#
loop_
_entity_poly.entity_id
_entity_poly.type
_entity_poly.pdbx_seq_one_letter_code
_entity_poly.pdbx_strand_id
1 'polypeptide(L)'
;MKILGILASPREEKSNTSYLLKKILSSAEKEGCHTQYIELCSLKIEFCRYCEFCHKNIMVCPIKDDAFPLLDKILKNDAIVFASSVYVNHITGYLKTFLDRSSILFTASGF
;
A
#
# COMPACT_ATOMS: atom_id res chain seq x y z
N MET A 1 -15.23 3.22 -10.85
CA MET A 1 -14.40 2.45 -9.91
C MET A 1 -13.04 3.14 -9.77
N LYS A 2 -12.54 3.30 -8.56
CA LYS A 2 -11.22 3.85 -8.24
C LYS A 2 -10.26 2.72 -7.87
N ILE A 3 -9.15 2.61 -8.59
CA ILE A 3 -8.14 1.58 -8.37
C ILE A 3 -6.83 2.24 -7.96
N LEU A 4 -6.26 1.79 -6.84
CA LEU A 4 -4.94 2.24 -6.39
C LEU A 4 -3.91 1.13 -6.60
N GLY A 5 -2.95 1.38 -7.48
CA GLY A 5 -1.74 0.58 -7.63
C GLY A 5 -0.64 1.04 -6.69
N ILE A 6 -0.06 0.11 -5.94
CA ILE A 6 1.05 0.38 -5.01
C ILE A 6 2.25 -0.47 -5.42
N LEU A 7 3.29 0.19 -5.92
CA LEU A 7 4.55 -0.45 -6.28
C LEU A 7 5.45 -0.56 -5.05
N ALA A 8 5.79 -1.78 -4.65
CA ALA A 8 6.75 -2.09 -3.61
C ALA A 8 8.02 -2.74 -4.18
N SER A 9 8.63 -2.07 -5.15
CA SER A 9 9.86 -2.51 -5.79
C SER A 9 10.96 -1.46 -5.60
N PRO A 10 12.09 -1.80 -4.96
CA PRO A 10 13.22 -0.87 -4.78
C PRO A 10 13.91 -0.46 -6.08
N ARG A 11 13.58 -1.12 -7.20
CA ARG A 11 14.05 -0.76 -8.54
C ARG A 11 13.13 0.27 -9.23
N GLU A 12 12.05 0.69 -8.56
CA GLU A 12 11.14 1.75 -9.00
C GLU A 12 10.67 1.50 -10.45
N GLU A 13 10.69 2.55 -11.27
CA GLU A 13 10.35 2.58 -12.69
C GLU A 13 11.13 1.58 -13.56
N LYS A 14 12.35 1.20 -13.13
CA LYS A 14 13.19 0.25 -13.89
C LYS A 14 12.80 -1.21 -13.63
N SER A 15 11.82 -1.46 -12.78
CA SER A 15 11.43 -2.82 -12.40
C SER A 15 10.38 -3.43 -13.32
N ASN A 16 10.50 -4.74 -13.60
CA ASN A 16 9.46 -5.50 -14.32
C ASN A 16 8.12 -5.45 -13.57
N THR A 17 8.15 -5.38 -12.23
CA THR A 17 6.98 -5.19 -11.39
C THR A 17 6.26 -3.87 -11.68
N SER A 18 7.00 -2.77 -11.85
CA SER A 18 6.43 -1.47 -12.28
C SER A 18 5.78 -1.58 -13.64
N TYR A 19 6.49 -2.18 -14.61
CA TYR A 19 5.97 -2.38 -15.96
C TYR A 19 4.62 -3.13 -15.94
N LEU A 20 4.53 -4.24 -15.22
CA LEU A 20 3.29 -5.01 -15.10
C LEU A 20 2.19 -4.23 -14.40
N LEU A 21 2.49 -3.54 -13.30
CA LEU A 21 1.50 -2.70 -12.60
C LEU A 21 0.92 -1.64 -13.54
N LYS A 22 1.78 -0.95 -14.30
CA LYS A 22 1.34 0.06 -15.29
C LYS A 22 0.45 -0.54 -16.37
N LYS A 23 0.72 -1.77 -16.82
CA LYS A 23 -0.15 -2.46 -17.78
C LYS A 23 -1.52 -2.79 -17.19
N ILE A 24 -1.57 -3.24 -15.93
CA ILE A 24 -2.83 -3.50 -15.21
C ILE A 24 -3.65 -2.21 -15.12
N LEU A 25 -3.04 -1.13 -14.60
CA LEU A 25 -3.73 0.15 -14.42
C LEU A 25 -4.19 0.73 -15.76
N SER A 26 -3.32 0.75 -16.78
CA SER A 26 -3.68 1.23 -18.13
C SER A 26 -4.82 0.42 -18.77
N SER A 27 -4.88 -0.90 -18.52
CA SER A 27 -6.00 -1.72 -19.00
C SER A 27 -7.29 -1.36 -18.30
N ALA A 28 -7.26 -1.14 -16.98
CA ALA A 28 -8.44 -0.74 -16.22
C ALA A 28 -8.94 0.67 -16.61
N GLU A 29 -8.03 1.61 -16.91
CA GLU A 29 -8.38 2.93 -17.43
C GLU A 29 -9.16 2.86 -18.74
N LYS A 30 -8.78 1.95 -19.65
CA LYS A 30 -9.49 1.74 -20.92
C LYS A 30 -10.93 1.25 -20.72
N GLU A 31 -11.19 0.54 -19.63
CA GLU A 31 -12.53 0.09 -19.22
C GLU A 31 -13.28 1.16 -18.39
N GLY A 32 -12.76 2.40 -18.31
CA GLY A 32 -13.41 3.52 -17.63
C GLY A 32 -13.15 3.60 -16.12
N CYS A 33 -12.16 2.86 -15.59
CA CYS A 33 -11.75 3.01 -14.19
C CYS A 33 -10.87 4.26 -14.01
N HIS A 34 -10.98 4.91 -12.85
CA HIS A 34 -10.01 5.92 -12.43
C HIS A 34 -8.86 5.23 -11.71
N THR A 35 -7.63 5.37 -12.20
CA THR A 35 -6.49 4.70 -11.58
C THR A 35 -5.49 5.67 -10.97
N GLN A 36 -4.82 5.21 -9.92
CA GLN A 36 -3.77 5.93 -9.21
C GLN A 36 -2.56 5.01 -9.06
N TYR A 37 -1.36 5.57 -9.08
CA TYR A 37 -0.12 4.85 -8.94
C TYR A 37 0.72 5.50 -7.83
N ILE A 38 1.18 4.70 -6.87
CA ILE A 38 2.03 5.14 -5.76
C ILE A 38 3.26 4.22 -5.69
N GLU A 39 4.43 4.83 -5.52
CA GLU A 39 5.66 4.13 -5.22
C GLU A 39 5.85 4.05 -3.71
N LEU A 40 5.77 2.85 -3.14
CA LEU A 40 5.89 2.66 -1.70
C LEU A 40 7.31 2.96 -1.19
N CYS A 41 8.33 2.72 -2.03
CA CYS A 41 9.73 2.92 -1.67
C CYS A 41 10.13 4.39 -1.54
N SER A 42 9.35 5.33 -2.10
CA SER A 42 9.58 6.77 -1.94
C SER A 42 8.91 7.37 -0.70
N LEU A 43 8.07 6.59 -0.01
CA LEU A 43 7.40 6.99 1.22
C LEU A 43 8.26 6.69 2.44
N LYS A 44 8.19 7.55 3.46
CA LYS A 44 8.80 7.28 4.76
C LYS A 44 7.80 6.50 5.60
N ILE A 45 8.09 5.24 5.84
CA ILE A 45 7.27 4.35 6.68
C ILE A 45 8.18 3.68 7.70
N GLU A 46 7.97 3.98 8.96
CA GLU A 46 8.69 3.39 10.08
C GLU A 46 8.07 2.03 10.48
N PHE A 47 8.85 1.17 11.12
CA PHE A 47 8.36 -0.10 11.64
C PHE A 47 7.25 0.09 12.70
N CYS A 48 6.31 -0.84 12.72
CA CYS A 48 5.29 -0.90 13.76
C CYS A 48 5.95 -1.16 15.12
N ARG A 49 5.53 -0.43 16.16
CA ARG A 49 6.03 -0.61 17.54
C ARG A 49 5.09 -1.44 18.42
N TYR A 50 4.03 -2.01 17.85
CA TYR A 50 3.00 -2.76 18.57
C TYR A 50 2.49 -2.05 19.84
N CYS A 51 2.34 -0.73 19.78
CA CYS A 51 1.90 0.07 20.94
C CYS A 51 0.37 0.05 21.16
N GLU A 52 -0.38 -0.60 20.28
CA GLU A 52 -1.85 -0.74 20.30
C GLU A 52 -2.66 0.58 20.30
N PHE A 53 -2.00 1.74 20.16
CA PHE A 53 -2.67 3.03 20.19
C PHE A 53 -3.74 3.16 19.09
N CYS A 54 -3.47 2.64 17.88
CA CYS A 54 -4.40 2.66 16.76
C CYS A 54 -5.62 1.75 16.93
N HIS A 55 -5.54 0.74 17.80
CA HIS A 55 -6.68 -0.12 18.14
C HIS A 55 -7.63 0.60 19.11
N LYS A 56 -7.09 1.43 20.00
CA LYS A 56 -7.87 2.26 20.96
C LYS A 56 -8.37 3.56 20.32
N ASN A 57 -7.61 4.09 19.38
CA ASN A 57 -7.89 5.33 18.66
C ASN A 57 -7.91 5.01 17.16
N ILE A 58 -9.09 4.67 16.65
CA ILE A 58 -9.29 4.17 15.28
C ILE A 58 -8.61 5.09 14.28
N MET A 59 -7.79 4.50 13.41
CA MET A 59 -7.08 5.23 12.34
C MET A 59 -6.17 6.37 12.85
N VAL A 60 -5.67 6.28 14.08
CA VAL A 60 -4.65 7.21 14.62
C VAL A 60 -3.38 6.47 15.01
N CYS A 61 -2.23 6.96 14.53
CA CYS A 61 -0.91 6.48 14.94
C CYS A 61 -0.11 7.59 15.66
N PRO A 62 0.62 7.27 16.74
CA PRO A 62 1.57 8.20 17.34
C PRO A 62 2.81 8.43 16.46
N ILE A 63 3.15 7.47 15.59
CA ILE A 63 4.23 7.63 14.61
C ILE A 63 3.74 8.56 13.49
N LYS A 64 4.50 9.64 13.25
CA LYS A 64 4.21 10.64 12.21
C LYS A 64 5.02 10.32 10.97
N ASP A 65 4.41 9.56 10.08
CA ASP A 65 4.99 9.06 8.84
C ASP A 65 3.88 8.84 7.78
N ASP A 66 4.25 8.29 6.63
CA ASP A 66 3.34 8.20 5.47
C ASP A 66 2.39 6.99 5.52
N ALA A 67 2.50 6.13 6.54
CA ALA A 67 1.71 4.90 6.62
C ALA A 67 0.21 5.21 6.71
N PHE A 68 -0.21 6.04 7.66
CA PHE A 68 -1.64 6.32 7.91
C PHE A 68 -2.28 7.19 6.82
N PRO A 69 -1.58 8.20 6.25
CA PRO A 69 -2.03 8.85 5.02
C PRO A 69 -2.24 7.88 3.85
N LEU A 70 -1.38 6.87 3.69
CA LEU A 70 -1.57 5.84 2.67
C LEU A 70 -2.76 4.91 2.98
N LEU A 71 -2.98 4.53 4.24
CA LEU A 71 -4.15 3.75 4.65
C LEU A 71 -5.47 4.49 4.37
N ASP A 72 -5.53 5.79 4.64
CA ASP A 72 -6.69 6.63 4.29
C ASP A 72 -6.94 6.67 2.77
N LYS A 73 -5.87 6.73 1.95
CA LYS A 73 -6.00 6.58 0.49
C LYS A 73 -6.53 5.20 0.10
N ILE A 74 -6.07 4.13 0.74
CA ILE A 74 -6.57 2.76 0.50
C ILE A 74 -8.08 2.69 0.76
N LEU A 75 -8.56 3.23 1.88
CA LEU A 75 -9.98 3.23 2.24
C LEU A 75 -10.88 4.03 1.28
N LYS A 76 -10.29 4.96 0.51
CA LYS A 76 -11.01 5.80 -0.47
C LYS A 76 -11.05 5.18 -1.89
N ASN A 77 -10.41 4.03 -2.09
CA ASN A 77 -10.37 3.32 -3.36
C ASN A 77 -11.19 2.03 -3.27
N ASP A 78 -11.80 1.64 -4.40
CA ASP A 78 -12.65 0.45 -4.48
C ASP A 78 -11.83 -0.84 -4.64
N ALA A 79 -10.64 -0.74 -5.21
CA ALA A 79 -9.73 -1.86 -5.43
C ALA A 79 -8.26 -1.43 -5.25
N ILE A 80 -7.44 -2.34 -4.72
CA ILE A 80 -6.02 -2.12 -4.48
C ILE A 80 -5.21 -3.19 -5.21
N VAL A 81 -4.15 -2.78 -5.91
CA VAL A 81 -3.17 -3.70 -6.52
C VAL A 81 -1.82 -3.51 -5.83
N PHE A 82 -1.44 -4.44 -4.96
CA PHE A 82 -0.09 -4.49 -4.41
C PHE A 82 0.85 -5.18 -5.40
N ALA A 83 1.82 -4.45 -5.93
CA ALA A 83 2.82 -4.97 -6.85
C ALA A 83 4.19 -5.02 -6.17
N SER A 84 4.59 -6.20 -5.70
CA SER A 84 5.88 -6.41 -5.03
C SER A 84 6.82 -7.24 -5.88
N SER A 85 8.09 -6.87 -5.90
CA SER A 85 9.15 -7.77 -6.36
C SER A 85 9.29 -8.94 -5.38
N VAL A 86 9.71 -10.11 -5.87
CA VAL A 86 9.98 -11.29 -5.03
C VAL A 86 11.42 -11.24 -4.56
N TYR A 87 11.64 -10.94 -3.28
CA TYR A 87 12.96 -10.88 -2.65
C TYR A 87 13.01 -11.98 -1.59
N VAL A 88 13.94 -12.93 -1.73
CA VAL A 88 14.08 -14.10 -0.84
C VAL A 88 12.75 -14.88 -0.70
N ASN A 89 12.10 -15.19 -1.83
CA ASN A 89 10.80 -15.90 -1.89
C ASN A 89 9.64 -15.21 -1.16
N HIS A 90 9.76 -13.92 -0.84
CA HIS A 90 8.73 -13.14 -0.18
C HIS A 90 8.51 -11.80 -0.87
N ILE A 91 7.47 -11.08 -0.41
CA ILE A 91 7.30 -9.66 -0.70
C ILE A 91 8.51 -8.87 -0.19
N THR A 92 8.68 -7.65 -0.71
CA THR A 92 9.77 -6.78 -0.25
C THR A 92 9.55 -6.34 1.19
N GLY A 93 10.65 -6.06 1.90
CA GLY A 93 10.61 -5.49 3.24
C GLY A 93 9.78 -4.20 3.30
N TYR A 94 9.83 -3.36 2.25
CA TYR A 94 8.99 -2.18 2.11
C TYR A 94 7.49 -2.49 2.24
N LEU A 95 7.00 -3.50 1.49
CA LEU A 95 5.60 -3.88 1.57
C LEU A 95 5.27 -4.49 2.93
N LYS A 96 6.13 -5.35 3.47
CA LYS A 96 5.88 -5.97 4.77
C LYS A 96 5.80 -4.93 5.90
N THR A 97 6.70 -3.95 5.91
CA THR A 97 6.66 -2.83 6.87
C THR A 97 5.34 -2.07 6.80
N PHE A 98 4.85 -1.77 5.59
CA PHE A 98 3.55 -1.12 5.44
C PHE A 98 2.39 -2.01 5.91
N LEU A 99 2.40 -3.30 5.54
CA LEU A 99 1.35 -4.24 5.97
C LEU A 99 1.30 -4.39 7.50
N ASP A 100 2.45 -4.39 8.18
CA ASP A 100 2.51 -4.41 9.65
C ASP A 100 1.92 -3.17 10.31
N ARG A 101 1.89 -2.04 9.58
CA ARG A 101 1.24 -0.80 10.00
C ARG A 101 -0.24 -0.75 9.63
N SER A 102 -0.75 -1.73 8.88
CA SER A 102 -2.11 -1.77 8.34
C SER A 102 -3.10 -2.65 9.12
N SER A 103 -2.68 -3.24 10.26
CA SER A 103 -3.51 -4.16 11.06
C SER A 103 -4.90 -3.61 11.39
N ILE A 104 -5.00 -2.28 11.59
CA ILE A 104 -6.24 -1.59 11.90
C ILE A 104 -7.31 -1.74 10.79
N LEU A 105 -6.91 -1.94 9.53
CA LEU A 105 -7.87 -2.18 8.44
C LEU A 105 -8.68 -3.46 8.66
N PHE A 106 -8.06 -4.48 9.26
CA PHE A 106 -8.71 -5.76 9.52
C PHE A 106 -9.60 -5.69 10.76
N THR A 107 -9.13 -5.03 11.82
CA THR A 107 -9.90 -4.87 13.07
C THR A 107 -11.10 -3.93 12.90
N ALA A 108 -10.98 -2.84 12.14
CA ALA A 108 -12.08 -1.92 11.88
C ALA A 108 -13.18 -2.52 10.98
N SER A 109 -12.84 -3.55 10.20
CA SER A 109 -13.77 -4.24 9.30
C SER A 109 -14.56 -5.37 9.98
N GLY A 110 -14.35 -5.59 11.29
CA GLY A 110 -15.09 -6.59 12.08
C GLY A 110 -14.58 -8.03 11.92
N PHE A 111 -13.32 -8.22 11.51
CA PHE A 111 -12.62 -9.51 11.53
C PHE A 111 -11.78 -9.69 12.80
#